data_AF-A0A2T8KMJ1-F1
#
_entry.id   AF-A0A2T8KMJ1-F1
#
_cell.length_a   1.000
_cell.length_b   1.000
_cell.length_c   1.000
_cell.angle_alpha   90.00
_cell.angle_beta   90.00
_cell.angle_gamma   90.00
#
_symmetry.space_group_name_H-M   'P 1'
#
loop_
_entity.id
_entity.type
_entity.pdbx_description
1 polymer ?
#
loop_
_entity_poly.entity_id
_entity_poly.type
_entity_poly.pdbx_seq_one_letter_code
_entity_poly.pdbx_strand_id
1 'polypeptide(L)'
;MIVNCYSETKKLANGRSLKSAAVAAGGHSWRIAFYPNGRLPGNTDFVSVYLLLDDAAGGAVTDDAVHVEARFMLIEVGYPAQRLESFKVAGAVGARHETLIGSERFGSRKELERLDFIVKPDRFTIRCDFTVVSTKGGSKPTVDAPASGGLPNPTPTVARSPPPQPSVQQAAAPAGASSRVPPPPAPPPVVQPAVRALRSSMSGLPADLGRLLETKQGADMDFEVRGKVFAAHKLVLAARSSVFMADFFGPAKEKATGSHIRIRDMRQDAFEALLHYMYTDSLPATVTNARAEAAVFAQDLLVAADRYNLKDLKSLTENKLCEHNVGASTVLPMLALAEHHQCWKLKEKCLEFIAAGRNTRAVMATDDVEHLARRCPSVVREVLTKILDAREATPSNRVMVSIDVSFYIYALIFIFPLGLCVLFYAILLK
;
A
#
# COMPACT_ATOMS: atom_id res chain seq x y z
N MET A 1 6.42 9.48 16.77
CA MET A 1 7.09 8.76 17.86
C MET A 1 8.47 8.35 17.39
N ILE A 2 9.52 8.68 18.13
CA ILE A 2 10.87 8.19 17.86
C ILE A 2 11.08 6.95 18.73
N VAL A 3 11.53 5.85 18.14
CA VAL A 3 11.97 4.65 18.85
C VAL A 3 13.50 4.70 18.87
N ASN A 4 14.07 4.84 20.06
CA ASN A 4 15.51 4.76 20.30
C ASN A 4 15.86 3.42 20.95
N CYS A 5 17.08 2.94 20.73
CA CYS A 5 17.58 1.67 21.22
C CYS A 5 16.64 0.50 20.83
N TYR A 6 16.26 0.40 19.55
CA TYR A 6 15.30 -0.60 19.08
C TYR A 6 15.69 -2.02 19.51
N SER A 7 16.97 -2.36 19.47
CA SER A 7 17.52 -3.65 19.92
C SER A 7 17.10 -4.02 21.35
N GLU A 8 17.07 -3.05 22.26
CA GLU A 8 16.66 -3.21 23.66
C GLU A 8 15.15 -3.38 23.81
N THR A 9 14.35 -2.72 22.96
CA THR A 9 12.88 -2.82 23.00
C THR A 9 12.39 -4.26 22.77
N LYS A 10 13.19 -5.09 22.08
CA LYS A 10 12.92 -6.51 21.84
C LYS A 10 12.97 -7.38 23.11
N LYS A 11 13.46 -6.85 24.24
CA LYS A 11 13.42 -7.53 25.56
C LYS A 11 12.04 -7.45 26.23
N LEU A 12 11.13 -6.62 25.73
CA LEU A 12 9.74 -6.55 26.22
C LEU A 12 8.97 -7.83 25.89
N ALA A 13 8.14 -8.31 26.82
CA ALA A 13 7.24 -9.45 26.53
C ALA A 13 6.23 -9.11 25.42
N ASN A 14 5.73 -10.13 24.70
CA ASN A 14 4.58 -10.01 23.79
C ASN A 14 3.40 -9.32 24.52
N GLY A 15 2.67 -8.45 23.83
CA GLY A 15 1.60 -7.65 24.44
C GLY A 15 2.06 -6.44 25.26
N ARG A 16 3.37 -6.20 25.44
CA ARG A 16 3.90 -4.96 26.02
C ARG A 16 4.22 -3.94 24.93
N SER A 17 4.00 -2.66 25.23
CA SER A 17 4.23 -1.55 24.29
C SER A 17 5.01 -0.39 24.90
N LEU A 18 5.63 0.37 24.01
CA LEU A 18 6.09 1.73 24.24
C LEU A 18 5.00 2.69 23.75
N LYS A 19 4.65 3.71 24.56
CA LYS A 19 3.66 4.73 24.21
C LYS A 19 4.34 6.07 23.92
N SER A 20 3.82 6.85 22.97
CA SER A 20 4.29 8.22 22.70
C SER A 20 3.84 9.21 23.78
N ALA A 21 4.33 10.45 23.68
CA ALA A 21 3.65 11.61 24.25
C ALA A 21 2.21 11.70 23.69
N ALA A 22 1.31 12.29 24.48
CA ALA A 22 -0.07 12.55 24.08
C ALA A 22 -0.18 13.73 23.12
N VAL A 23 -1.14 13.67 22.19
CA VAL A 23 -1.47 14.72 21.23
C VAL A 23 -2.97 14.98 21.30
N ALA A 24 -3.36 16.23 21.51
CA ALA A 24 -4.78 16.63 21.51
C ALA A 24 -5.29 16.81 20.07
N ALA A 25 -6.38 16.12 19.73
CA ALA A 25 -7.04 16.25 18.43
C ALA A 25 -8.54 15.90 18.53
N GLY A 26 -9.41 16.71 17.92
CA GLY A 26 -10.85 16.46 17.88
C GLY A 26 -11.57 16.51 19.24
N GLY A 27 -10.98 17.15 20.25
CA GLY A 27 -11.49 17.15 21.63
C GLY A 27 -10.92 16.04 22.52
N HIS A 28 -10.12 15.14 21.95
CA HIS A 28 -9.62 13.93 22.59
C HIS A 28 -8.08 13.89 22.67
N SER A 29 -7.55 13.15 23.63
CA SER A 29 -6.13 12.86 23.82
C SER A 29 -5.73 11.55 23.12
N TRP A 30 -4.66 11.57 22.33
CA TRP A 30 -4.23 10.42 21.53
C TRP A 30 -2.75 10.07 21.71
N ARG A 31 -2.41 8.77 21.66
CA ARG A 31 -1.02 8.27 21.68
C ARG A 31 -0.78 7.20 20.63
N ILE A 32 0.44 7.15 20.09
CA ILE A 32 0.92 5.99 19.35
C ILE A 32 1.39 4.93 20.38
N ALA A 33 0.97 3.68 20.21
CA ALA A 33 1.44 2.52 20.95
C ALA A 33 2.17 1.55 20.01
N PHE A 34 3.46 1.33 20.27
CA PHE A 34 4.34 0.44 19.50
C PHE A 34 4.65 -0.83 20.29
N TYR A 35 4.39 -1.99 19.69
CA TYR A 35 4.62 -3.31 20.26
C TYR A 35 5.74 -4.01 19.47
N PRO A 36 6.99 -4.04 19.98
CA PRO A 36 8.14 -4.60 19.23
C PRO A 36 8.07 -6.12 19.02
N ASN A 37 7.28 -6.83 19.83
CA ASN A 37 7.12 -8.29 19.79
C ASN A 37 5.65 -8.71 19.62
N GLY A 38 4.88 -7.92 18.87
CA GLY A 38 3.45 -8.11 18.64
C GLY A 38 2.56 -7.73 19.84
N ARG A 39 1.32 -7.28 19.56
CA ARG A 39 0.28 -7.09 20.60
C ARG A 39 -0.41 -8.40 21.01
N LEU A 40 -0.60 -9.32 20.07
CA LEU A 40 -1.29 -10.60 20.29
C LEU A 40 -0.32 -11.80 20.22
N PRO A 41 -0.63 -12.93 20.88
CA PRO A 41 0.24 -14.12 20.88
C PRO A 41 0.55 -14.70 19.49
N GLY A 42 -0.37 -14.55 18.52
CA GLY A 42 -0.19 -15.05 17.15
C GLY A 42 0.61 -14.14 16.22
N ASN A 43 1.13 -13.01 16.71
CA ASN A 43 1.83 -12.00 15.92
C ASN A 43 3.23 -11.67 16.48
N THR A 44 3.84 -12.57 17.24
CA THR A 44 5.16 -12.38 17.88
C THR A 44 6.27 -11.99 16.90
N ASP A 45 6.23 -12.49 15.66
CA ASP A 45 7.24 -12.21 14.62
C ASP A 45 7.09 -10.86 13.91
N PHE A 46 6.06 -10.09 14.26
CA PHE A 46 5.78 -8.78 13.69
C PHE A 46 5.87 -7.69 14.75
N VAL A 47 6.20 -6.48 14.32
CA VAL A 47 5.92 -5.29 15.12
C VAL A 47 4.46 -4.89 14.91
N SER A 48 3.77 -4.46 15.97
CA SER A 48 2.41 -3.91 15.88
C SER A 48 2.41 -2.42 16.23
N VAL A 49 1.60 -1.62 15.56
CA VAL A 49 1.49 -0.17 15.79
C VAL A 49 0.01 0.23 15.84
N TYR A 50 -0.37 0.98 16.87
CA TYR A 50 -1.73 1.47 17.05
C TYR A 50 -1.77 2.93 17.47
N LEU A 51 -2.91 3.57 17.21
CA LEU A 51 -3.33 4.82 17.81
C LEU A 51 -4.33 4.48 18.93
N LEU A 52 -4.03 4.98 20.11
CA LEU A 52 -4.78 4.82 21.35
C LEU A 52 -5.51 6.12 21.65
N LEU A 53 -6.81 6.03 21.94
CA LEU A 53 -7.54 7.07 22.65
C LEU A 53 -7.13 7.02 24.13
N ASP A 54 -6.49 8.09 24.62
CA ASP A 54 -5.91 8.24 25.95
C ASP A 54 -6.62 9.36 26.71
N ASP A 55 -7.95 9.36 26.66
CA ASP A 55 -8.78 10.21 27.50
C ASP A 55 -8.82 9.61 28.91
N ALA A 56 -8.13 10.27 29.84
CA ALA A 56 -8.24 9.93 31.26
C ALA A 56 -9.71 10.04 31.70
N ALA A 57 -10.19 9.04 32.45
CA ALA A 57 -11.60 8.83 32.81
C ALA A 57 -12.18 9.86 33.82
N GLY A 58 -12.08 11.15 33.49
CA GLY A 58 -12.58 12.29 34.28
C GLY A 58 -13.39 13.32 33.48
N GLY A 59 -13.53 13.15 32.17
CA GLY A 59 -14.51 13.87 31.34
C GLY A 59 -15.84 13.11 31.28
N ALA A 60 -16.95 13.82 31.07
CA ALA A 60 -18.26 13.18 30.90
C ALA A 60 -18.24 12.26 29.67
N VAL A 61 -18.32 10.95 29.91
CA VAL A 61 -18.25 9.92 28.87
C VAL A 61 -19.52 9.96 28.02
N THR A 62 -19.44 10.66 26.88
CA THR A 62 -20.39 10.49 25.79
C THR A 62 -20.23 9.09 25.19
N ASP A 63 -21.35 8.41 24.91
CA ASP A 63 -21.32 7.05 24.35
C ASP A 63 -20.96 7.00 22.85
N ASP A 64 -20.77 8.18 22.26
CA ASP A 64 -20.44 8.38 20.86
C ASP A 64 -19.03 7.85 20.55
N ALA A 65 -18.97 6.82 19.71
CA ALA A 65 -17.70 6.26 19.27
C ALA A 65 -16.98 7.24 18.33
N VAL A 66 -15.72 7.54 18.65
CA VAL A 66 -14.94 8.54 17.92
C VAL A 66 -14.42 7.94 16.62
N HIS A 67 -14.94 8.39 15.48
CA HIS A 67 -14.46 7.94 14.18
C HIS A 67 -13.10 8.57 13.87
N VAL A 68 -12.13 7.73 13.53
CA VAL A 68 -10.76 8.13 13.17
C VAL A 68 -10.32 7.46 11.89
N GLU A 69 -9.67 8.23 11.03
CA GLU A 69 -8.81 7.73 9.96
C GLU A 69 -7.35 7.98 10.36
N ALA A 70 -6.53 6.94 10.38
CA ALA A 70 -5.11 7.02 10.73
C ALA A 70 -4.23 6.39 9.65
N ARG A 71 -3.08 7.03 9.37
CA ARG A 71 -2.02 6.52 8.49
C ARG A 71 -0.70 6.47 9.24
N PHE A 72 -0.22 5.26 9.50
CA PHE A 72 1.09 5.02 10.10
C PHE A 72 2.15 4.90 9.01
N MET A 73 3.34 5.42 9.26
CA MET A 73 4.49 5.35 8.37
C MET A 73 5.78 5.13 9.15
N LEU A 74 6.63 4.26 8.62
CA LEU A 74 8.01 4.11 9.07
C LEU A 74 8.91 5.09 8.28
N ILE A 75 9.71 5.87 9.02
CA ILE A 75 10.55 6.94 8.48
C ILE A 75 11.99 6.75 8.94
N GLU A 76 12.90 6.76 7.97
CA GLU A 76 14.35 6.79 8.18
C GLU A 76 14.80 8.10 8.87
N VAL A 77 15.74 8.01 9.80
CA VAL A 77 16.32 9.18 10.50
C VAL A 77 17.58 9.66 9.76
N GLY A 78 17.35 10.23 8.57
CA GLY A 78 18.34 10.82 7.67
C GLY A 78 17.67 11.75 6.66
N TYR A 79 18.43 12.62 5.99
CA TYR A 79 17.90 13.52 4.95
C TYR A 79 18.39 13.07 3.56
N PRO A 80 17.50 12.90 2.56
CA PRO A 80 16.03 12.99 2.63
C PRO A 80 15.41 11.74 3.26
N ALA A 81 14.35 11.92 4.05
CA ALA A 81 13.73 10.84 4.81
C ALA A 81 12.98 9.84 3.91
N GLN A 82 13.50 8.61 3.75
CA GLN A 82 12.85 7.60 2.93
C GLN A 82 11.60 7.01 3.65
N ARG A 83 10.50 6.84 2.89
CA ARG A 83 9.25 6.22 3.34
C ARG A 83 9.30 4.73 3.01
N LEU A 84 9.22 3.89 4.04
CA LEU A 84 9.46 2.45 3.88
C LEU A 84 8.15 1.65 3.85
N GLU A 85 7.28 1.89 4.83
CA GLU A 85 5.97 1.26 4.92
C GLU A 85 4.90 2.33 5.21
N SER A 86 3.69 2.15 4.68
CA SER A 86 2.56 3.02 4.99
C SER A 86 1.26 2.22 5.12
N PHE A 87 0.67 2.20 6.32
CA PHE A 87 -0.56 1.50 6.62
C PHE A 87 -1.69 2.50 6.92
N LYS A 88 -2.81 2.42 6.21
CA LYS A 88 -4.01 3.24 6.45
C LYS A 88 -5.09 2.38 7.10
N VAL A 89 -5.73 2.91 8.14
CA VAL A 89 -6.83 2.27 8.86
C VAL A 89 -7.90 3.31 9.20
N ALA A 90 -9.17 2.91 9.15
CA ALA A 90 -10.29 3.75 9.54
C ALA A 90 -11.28 2.91 10.37
N GLY A 91 -11.87 3.52 11.40
CA GLY A 91 -12.69 2.80 12.38
C GLY A 91 -13.20 3.71 13.49
N ALA A 92 -14.06 3.15 14.33
CA ALA A 92 -14.60 3.84 15.50
C ALA A 92 -13.83 3.42 16.76
N VAL A 93 -13.43 4.39 17.58
CA VAL A 93 -12.71 4.16 18.84
C VAL A 93 -13.59 4.61 19.99
N GLY A 94 -14.03 3.68 20.83
CA GLY A 94 -14.91 3.96 21.97
C GLY A 94 -14.13 4.25 23.25
N ALA A 95 -14.61 5.22 24.05
CA ALA A 95 -13.97 5.64 25.29
C ALA A 95 -14.04 4.62 26.45
N ARG A 96 -14.95 3.62 26.39
CA ARG A 96 -15.24 2.73 27.54
C ARG A 96 -14.28 1.55 27.72
N HIS A 97 -13.44 1.24 26.73
CA HIS A 97 -12.45 0.15 26.75
C HIS A 97 -11.20 0.60 26.01
N GLU A 98 -10.03 -0.04 26.23
CA GLU A 98 -8.78 0.22 25.46
C GLU A 98 -8.94 -0.17 23.97
N THR A 99 -9.75 0.59 23.25
CA THR A 99 -10.03 0.42 21.84
C THR A 99 -8.88 1.06 21.08
N LEU A 100 -8.24 0.28 20.22
CA LEU A 100 -7.01 0.67 19.52
C LEU A 100 -7.21 0.44 18.04
N ILE A 101 -6.81 1.43 17.24
CA ILE A 101 -6.91 1.37 15.79
C ILE A 101 -5.50 1.37 15.19
N GLY A 102 -5.17 0.36 14.38
CA GLY A 102 -3.78 0.13 13.98
C GLY A 102 -3.56 -1.16 13.19
N SER A 103 -2.30 -1.55 13.03
CA SER A 103 -1.90 -2.82 12.42
C SER A 103 -1.29 -3.76 13.45
N GLU A 104 -1.81 -4.99 13.48
CA GLU A 104 -1.21 -6.13 14.16
C GLU A 104 0.13 -6.56 13.57
N ARG A 105 0.28 -6.41 12.25
CA ARG A 105 1.44 -6.79 11.46
C ARG A 105 1.91 -5.59 10.68
N PHE A 106 2.46 -4.59 11.38
CA PHE A 106 2.86 -3.33 10.78
C PHE A 106 4.10 -3.52 9.86
N GLY A 107 5.03 -4.38 10.28
CA GLY A 107 6.16 -4.89 9.48
C GLY A 107 6.76 -6.14 10.15
N SER A 108 7.49 -6.98 9.40
CA SER A 108 8.16 -8.16 9.99
C SER A 108 9.39 -7.74 10.79
N ARG A 109 9.60 -8.30 11.99
CA ARG A 109 10.84 -8.06 12.76
C ARG A 109 12.09 -8.40 11.93
N LYS A 110 12.04 -9.51 11.20
CA LYS A 110 13.11 -10.00 10.32
C LYS A 110 13.42 -9.04 9.17
N GLU A 111 12.45 -8.25 8.73
CA GLU A 111 12.64 -7.23 7.69
C GLU A 111 13.23 -5.97 8.32
N LEU A 112 12.66 -5.45 9.41
CA LEU A 112 13.21 -4.29 10.14
C LEU A 112 14.67 -4.53 10.59
N GLU A 113 15.02 -5.75 11.01
CA GLU A 113 16.37 -6.14 11.44
C GLU A 113 17.38 -6.33 10.28
N ARG A 114 16.95 -6.24 9.02
CA ARG A 114 17.83 -6.19 7.85
C ARG A 114 18.07 -4.77 7.34
N LEU A 115 17.31 -3.79 7.82
CA LEU A 115 17.36 -2.42 7.34
C LEU A 115 18.52 -1.70 8.02
N ASP A 116 19.58 -1.45 7.27
CA ASP A 116 20.81 -0.81 7.73
C ASP A 116 20.57 0.51 8.47
N PHE A 117 19.61 1.33 8.05
CA PHE A 117 19.26 2.59 8.70
C PHE A 117 18.47 2.43 10.01
N ILE A 118 17.99 1.23 10.32
CA ILE A 118 17.45 0.87 11.65
C ILE A 118 18.58 0.29 12.50
N VAL A 119 19.34 -0.66 11.95
CA VAL A 119 20.34 -1.42 12.69
C VAL A 119 21.56 -0.58 13.07
N LYS A 120 22.11 0.23 12.15
CA LYS A 120 23.33 1.02 12.37
C LYS A 120 23.15 2.15 13.40
N PRO A 121 22.05 2.93 13.41
CA PRO A 121 21.82 3.96 14.42
C PRO A 121 20.90 3.50 15.57
N ASP A 122 20.51 2.22 15.60
CA ASP A 122 19.56 1.58 16.53
C ASP A 122 18.28 2.40 16.85
N ARG A 123 17.76 3.10 15.84
CA ARG A 123 16.63 4.03 16.00
C ARG A 123 15.83 4.21 14.71
N PHE A 124 14.54 4.55 14.85
CA PHE A 124 13.68 4.94 13.73
C PHE A 124 12.53 5.84 14.19
N THR A 125 11.82 6.46 13.23
CA THR A 125 10.63 7.27 13.54
C THR A 125 9.37 6.61 12.99
N ILE A 126 8.38 6.39 13.87
CA ILE A 126 7.00 6.09 13.49
C ILE A 126 6.23 7.41 13.41
N ARG A 127 5.77 7.78 12.23
CA ARG A 127 4.85 8.90 12.02
C ARG A 127 3.42 8.37 11.92
N CYS A 128 2.48 9.03 12.58
CA CYS A 128 1.05 8.81 12.38
C CYS A 128 0.43 10.14 11.95
N ASP A 129 -0.13 10.18 10.74
CA ASP A 129 -1.03 11.26 10.32
C ASP A 129 -2.46 10.75 10.55
N PHE A 130 -3.28 11.46 11.33
CA PHE A 130 -4.64 11.02 11.62
C PHE A 130 -5.64 12.18 11.63
N THR A 131 -6.89 11.85 11.35
CA THR A 131 -8.03 12.77 11.28
C THR A 131 -9.16 12.23 12.15
N VAL A 132 -9.64 13.06 13.08
CA VAL A 132 -10.83 12.77 13.89
C VAL A 132 -12.06 13.29 13.14
N VAL A 133 -13.03 12.41 12.89
CA VAL A 133 -14.26 12.71 12.16
C VAL A 133 -15.40 12.89 13.17
N SER A 134 -15.74 14.15 13.44
CA SER A 134 -16.90 14.48 14.30
C SER A 134 -18.19 14.37 13.50
N THR A 135 -19.02 13.38 13.85
CA THR A 135 -20.40 13.28 13.35
C THR A 135 -21.29 14.30 14.07
N LYS A 136 -21.17 15.58 13.70
CA LYS A 136 -22.18 16.57 14.08
C LYS A 136 -23.52 16.11 13.51
N GLY A 137 -24.43 15.70 14.39
CA GLY A 137 -25.77 15.27 14.01
C GLY A 137 -26.44 16.34 13.15
N GLY A 138 -26.95 15.93 11.98
CA GLY A 138 -27.63 16.85 11.08
C GLY A 138 -28.89 17.40 11.73
N SER A 139 -28.83 18.66 12.19
CA SER A 139 -30.03 19.43 12.48
C SER A 139 -30.80 19.62 11.17
N LYS A 140 -31.83 18.80 10.99
CA LYS A 140 -32.77 18.90 9.88
C LYS A 140 -33.37 20.31 9.91
N PRO A 141 -33.32 21.09 8.83
CA PRO A 141 -33.99 22.39 8.80
C PRO A 141 -35.49 22.17 8.98
N THR A 142 -36.05 22.65 10.10
CA THR A 142 -37.49 22.68 10.32
C THR A 142 -38.08 23.78 9.46
N VAL A 143 -38.87 23.39 8.45
CA VAL A 143 -39.75 24.32 7.74
C VAL A 143 -40.98 24.53 8.60
N ASP A 144 -41.23 25.77 9.00
CA ASP A 144 -42.43 26.14 9.74
C ASP A 144 -43.69 25.97 8.88
N ALA A 145 -44.72 25.36 9.45
CA ALA A 145 -46.09 25.39 8.94
C ALA A 145 -47.06 25.64 10.12
N PRO A 146 -48.11 26.48 9.94
CA PRO A 146 -48.83 27.08 11.06
C PRO A 146 -49.88 26.17 11.71
N ALA A 147 -50.37 26.62 12.87
CA ALA A 147 -51.08 25.81 13.85
C ALA A 147 -52.61 25.67 13.66
N SER A 148 -53.11 24.50 14.04
CA SER A 148 -54.40 24.27 14.70
C SER A 148 -54.32 22.89 15.41
N GLY A 149 -54.86 22.62 16.59
CA GLY A 149 -55.64 23.42 17.53
C GLY A 149 -56.58 22.50 18.32
N GLY A 150 -56.22 22.08 19.54
CA GLY A 150 -57.06 21.19 20.36
C GLY A 150 -56.35 20.50 21.54
N LEU A 151 -56.70 20.89 22.77
CA LEU A 151 -56.38 20.22 24.05
C LEU A 151 -57.60 19.37 24.53
N PRO A 152 -57.56 18.60 25.65
CA PRO A 152 -56.46 18.24 26.55
C PRO A 152 -56.32 16.72 26.91
N ASN A 153 -55.25 16.47 27.68
CA ASN A 153 -54.80 15.27 28.44
C ASN A 153 -55.87 14.56 29.32
N PRO A 154 -55.65 13.32 29.84
CA PRO A 154 -54.78 13.14 31.02
C PRO A 154 -53.91 11.85 31.12
N THR A 155 -52.68 12.02 31.64
CA THR A 155 -51.83 11.03 32.35
C THR A 155 -52.29 10.81 33.82
N PRO A 156 -51.70 9.89 34.64
CA PRO A 156 -50.73 8.81 34.38
C PRO A 156 -51.25 7.41 34.84
N THR A 157 -50.47 6.32 34.82
CA THR A 157 -49.74 5.80 36.02
C THR A 157 -48.87 4.58 35.63
N VAL A 158 -47.73 4.41 36.31
CA VAL A 158 -46.73 3.34 36.12
C VAL A 158 -46.88 2.25 37.20
N ALA A 159 -46.67 0.96 36.87
CA ALA A 159 -45.72 0.05 37.57
C ALA A 159 -46.05 -1.48 37.52
N ARG A 160 -44.96 -2.27 37.39
CA ARG A 160 -44.68 -3.61 37.96
C ARG A 160 -45.30 -4.90 37.38
N SER A 161 -44.41 -5.64 36.71
CA SER A 161 -43.94 -7.03 36.97
C SER A 161 -44.90 -8.18 37.34
N PRO A 162 -44.77 -9.37 36.71
CA PRO A 162 -45.65 -10.53 36.95
C PRO A 162 -45.19 -11.51 38.06
N PRO A 163 -46.12 -12.24 38.73
CA PRO A 163 -45.84 -13.40 39.59
C PRO A 163 -45.94 -14.77 38.87
N PRO A 164 -45.63 -15.91 39.54
CA PRO A 164 -45.31 -17.21 38.91
C PRO A 164 -46.44 -18.25 38.84
N GLN A 165 -46.13 -19.40 38.22
CA GLN A 165 -46.96 -20.61 38.14
C GLN A 165 -47.15 -21.33 39.51
N PRO A 166 -48.26 -22.06 39.69
CA PRO A 166 -48.39 -23.10 40.71
C PRO A 166 -48.23 -24.54 40.15
N SER A 167 -47.67 -25.40 41.00
CA SER A 167 -47.39 -26.83 40.80
C SER A 167 -48.34 -27.72 41.61
N VAL A 168 -48.69 -28.93 41.14
CA VAL A 168 -49.31 -30.00 41.99
C VAL A 168 -48.81 -31.40 41.60
N GLN A 169 -48.66 -32.27 42.61
CA GLN A 169 -48.27 -33.69 42.57
C GLN A 169 -49.41 -34.55 43.19
N GLN A 170 -49.40 -35.88 43.32
CA GLN A 170 -48.39 -36.95 43.21
C GLN A 170 -49.12 -38.32 43.09
N ALA A 171 -48.38 -39.41 42.77
CA ALA A 171 -48.66 -40.80 43.19
C ALA A 171 -49.94 -41.52 42.65
N ALA A 172 -50.03 -42.85 42.53
CA ALA A 172 -49.02 -43.94 42.50
C ALA A 172 -49.59 -45.16 41.72
N ALA A 173 -48.74 -46.17 41.44
CA ALA A 173 -49.04 -47.35 40.59
C ALA A 173 -49.80 -48.49 41.35
N PRO A 174 -50.21 -49.62 40.71
CA PRO A 174 -49.27 -50.62 40.17
C PRO A 174 -49.61 -51.28 38.81
N ALA A 175 -48.61 -52.04 38.34
CA ALA A 175 -48.43 -52.77 37.08
C ALA A 175 -49.57 -53.66 36.55
N GLY A 176 -49.63 -53.79 35.20
CA GLY A 176 -50.35 -54.86 34.51
C GLY A 176 -50.13 -54.90 32.99
N ALA A 177 -49.46 -55.96 32.51
CA ALA A 177 -49.39 -56.45 31.12
C ALA A 177 -48.75 -55.58 30.01
N SER A 178 -47.98 -56.27 29.15
CA SER A 178 -47.26 -55.75 27.99
C SER A 178 -48.13 -55.75 26.72
N SER A 179 -48.07 -54.68 25.93
CA SER A 179 -48.34 -54.73 24.49
C SER A 179 -47.46 -53.74 23.73
N ARG A 180 -46.93 -54.17 22.58
CA ARG A 180 -45.99 -53.39 21.74
C ARG A 180 -46.69 -52.18 21.10
N VAL A 181 -46.09 -51.01 21.27
CA VAL A 181 -46.35 -49.82 20.41
C VAL A 181 -45.12 -49.61 19.52
N PRO A 182 -45.26 -49.46 18.18
CA PRO A 182 -44.15 -49.16 17.29
C PRO A 182 -43.60 -47.74 17.51
N PRO A 183 -42.33 -47.47 17.19
CA PRO A 183 -41.73 -46.15 17.42
C PRO A 183 -42.38 -45.06 16.54
N PRO A 184 -42.45 -43.80 17.04
CA PRO A 184 -42.99 -42.69 16.26
C PRO A 184 -42.10 -42.37 15.06
N PRO A 185 -42.66 -41.80 13.98
CA PRO A 185 -41.88 -41.38 12.81
C PRO A 185 -40.88 -40.28 13.17
N ALA A 186 -39.75 -40.27 12.48
CA ALA A 186 -38.69 -39.28 12.68
C ALA A 186 -39.22 -37.84 12.47
N PRO A 187 -38.74 -36.85 13.24
CA PRO A 187 -39.14 -35.46 13.05
C PRO A 187 -38.74 -34.96 11.65
N PRO A 188 -39.52 -34.06 11.02
CA PRO A 188 -39.17 -33.50 9.73
C PRO A 188 -37.83 -32.77 9.81
N PRO A 189 -37.02 -32.76 8.73
CA PRO A 189 -35.72 -32.12 8.74
C PRO A 189 -35.88 -30.63 9.05
N VAL A 190 -35.10 -30.14 10.02
CA VAL A 190 -35.02 -28.72 10.34
C VAL A 190 -34.59 -27.99 9.07
N VAL A 191 -35.50 -27.18 8.52
CA VAL A 191 -35.18 -26.26 7.42
C VAL A 191 -34.26 -25.19 8.02
N GLN A 192 -32.94 -25.42 7.91
CA GLN A 192 -31.96 -24.40 8.17
C GLN A 192 -32.30 -23.20 7.26
N PRO A 193 -32.24 -21.95 7.77
CA PRO A 193 -32.41 -20.79 6.90
C PRO A 193 -31.37 -20.90 5.80
N ALA A 194 -31.84 -20.95 4.55
CA ALA A 194 -30.95 -21.03 3.41
C ALA A 194 -30.11 -19.76 3.37
N VAL A 195 -28.91 -19.81 3.97
CA VAL A 195 -27.79 -18.97 3.56
C VAL A 195 -27.62 -19.29 2.09
N ARG A 196 -28.24 -18.45 1.26
CA ARG A 196 -28.21 -18.56 -0.18
C ARG A 196 -26.77 -18.33 -0.56
N ALA A 197 -25.99 -19.41 -0.60
CA ALA A 197 -24.67 -19.42 -1.18
C ALA A 197 -24.83 -18.71 -2.52
N LEU A 198 -24.22 -17.53 -2.63
CA LEU A 198 -24.17 -16.75 -3.84
C LEU A 198 -23.46 -17.66 -4.84
N ARG A 199 -24.26 -18.41 -5.61
CA ARG A 199 -23.78 -19.28 -6.68
C ARG A 199 -22.84 -18.41 -7.48
N SER A 200 -21.61 -18.90 -7.65
CA SER A 200 -20.52 -18.21 -8.33
C SER A 200 -20.93 -17.90 -9.77
N SER A 201 -21.64 -16.78 -9.94
CA SER A 201 -21.81 -16.15 -11.24
C SER A 201 -20.42 -15.82 -11.73
N MET A 202 -20.10 -16.24 -12.94
CA MET A 202 -18.79 -16.09 -13.59
C MET A 202 -18.55 -14.63 -14.04
N SER A 203 -18.92 -13.68 -13.19
CA SER A 203 -18.83 -12.23 -13.39
C SER A 203 -18.73 -11.56 -12.01
N GLY A 204 -17.51 -11.41 -11.51
CA GLY A 204 -17.24 -10.47 -10.41
C GLY A 204 -17.14 -9.04 -10.95
N LEU A 205 -17.17 -8.05 -10.06
CA LEU A 205 -17.05 -6.62 -10.40
C LEU A 205 -15.94 -6.31 -11.43
N PRO A 206 -14.72 -6.90 -11.38
CA PRO A 206 -13.69 -6.66 -12.40
C PRO A 206 -14.10 -7.08 -13.82
N ALA A 207 -14.89 -8.15 -13.97
CA ALA A 207 -15.39 -8.60 -15.27
C ALA A 207 -16.54 -7.72 -15.78
N ASP A 208 -17.40 -7.22 -14.89
CA ASP A 208 -18.45 -6.26 -15.24
C ASP A 208 -17.87 -4.90 -15.67
N LEU A 209 -16.82 -4.44 -14.99
CA LEU A 209 -16.06 -3.26 -15.40
C LEU A 209 -15.32 -3.50 -16.73
N GLY A 210 -14.65 -4.65 -16.90
CA GLY A 210 -14.02 -5.02 -18.18
C GLY A 210 -14.99 -4.94 -19.37
N ARG A 211 -16.22 -5.42 -19.18
CA ARG A 211 -17.31 -5.33 -20.17
C ARG A 211 -17.65 -3.88 -20.55
N LEU A 212 -17.60 -2.92 -19.62
CA LEU A 212 -17.80 -1.49 -19.93
C LEU A 212 -16.67 -0.92 -20.78
N LEU A 213 -15.42 -1.33 -20.54
CA LEU A 213 -14.28 -0.95 -21.38
C LEU A 213 -14.40 -1.51 -22.80
N GLU A 214 -14.80 -2.77 -22.95
CA GLU A 214 -15.01 -3.44 -24.24
C GLU A 214 -16.16 -2.81 -25.05
N THR A 215 -17.34 -2.67 -24.43
CA THR A 215 -18.56 -2.15 -25.07
C THR A 215 -18.56 -0.64 -25.25
N LYS A 216 -17.72 0.09 -24.47
CA LYS A 216 -17.66 1.56 -24.41
C LYS A 216 -18.99 2.22 -23.98
N GLN A 217 -19.90 1.45 -23.38
CA GLN A 217 -21.24 1.92 -23.04
C GLN A 217 -21.20 2.92 -21.88
N GLY A 218 -21.48 4.19 -22.16
CA GLY A 218 -21.43 5.26 -21.16
C GLY A 218 -20.04 5.88 -20.99
N ALA A 219 -19.11 5.64 -21.92
CA ALA A 219 -17.83 6.33 -21.96
C ALA A 219 -18.04 7.85 -22.11
N ASP A 220 -17.35 8.63 -21.29
CA ASP A 220 -17.49 10.09 -21.18
C ASP A 220 -16.18 10.84 -21.43
N MET A 221 -15.15 10.13 -21.89
CA MET A 221 -13.89 10.67 -22.39
C MET A 221 -13.19 9.75 -23.39
N ASP A 222 -12.33 10.36 -24.20
CA ASP A 222 -11.44 9.73 -25.17
C ASP A 222 -9.96 10.04 -24.86
N PHE A 223 -9.10 9.06 -25.10
CA PHE A 223 -7.64 9.23 -25.11
C PHE A 223 -7.07 8.96 -26.50
N GLU A 224 -6.34 9.91 -27.07
CA GLU A 224 -5.60 9.72 -28.31
C GLU A 224 -4.15 9.34 -28.00
N VAL A 225 -3.77 8.10 -28.32
CA VAL A 225 -2.41 7.57 -28.15
C VAL A 225 -1.85 7.20 -29.50
N ARG A 226 -0.83 7.93 -29.96
CA ARG A 226 -0.20 7.74 -31.29
C ARG A 226 -1.23 7.56 -32.44
N GLY A 227 -2.29 8.35 -32.45
CA GLY A 227 -3.35 8.32 -33.47
C GLY A 227 -4.48 7.28 -33.26
N LYS A 228 -4.36 6.35 -32.30
CA LYS A 228 -5.48 5.46 -31.88
C LYS A 228 -6.28 6.13 -30.77
N VAL A 229 -7.60 6.13 -30.89
CA VAL A 229 -8.52 6.68 -29.87
C VAL A 229 -9.06 5.56 -28.97
N PHE A 230 -9.03 5.79 -27.66
CA PHE A 230 -9.49 4.90 -26.61
C PHE A 230 -10.58 5.59 -25.78
N ALA A 231 -11.82 5.16 -25.95
CA ALA A 231 -12.93 5.61 -25.11
C ALA A 231 -12.84 5.00 -23.71
N ALA A 232 -13.07 5.81 -22.68
CA ALA A 232 -12.97 5.42 -21.27
C ALA A 232 -13.98 6.19 -20.40
N HIS A 233 -13.99 5.89 -19.10
CA HIS A 233 -14.96 6.40 -18.13
C HIS A 233 -14.23 7.13 -16.99
N LYS A 234 -14.41 8.45 -16.88
CA LYS A 234 -13.72 9.32 -15.89
C LYS A 234 -13.82 8.80 -14.47
N LEU A 235 -15.01 8.36 -14.06
CA LEU A 235 -15.26 7.89 -12.70
C LEU A 235 -14.45 6.62 -12.36
N VAL A 236 -14.34 5.66 -13.29
CA VAL A 236 -13.54 4.44 -13.09
C VAL A 236 -12.06 4.79 -12.99
N LEU A 237 -11.56 5.60 -13.93
CA LEU A 237 -10.16 6.01 -13.96
C LEU A 237 -9.77 6.84 -12.73
N ALA A 238 -10.62 7.77 -12.29
CA ALA A 238 -10.42 8.55 -11.07
C ALA A 238 -10.44 7.70 -9.80
N ALA A 239 -11.34 6.72 -9.70
CA ALA A 239 -11.38 5.80 -8.56
C ALA A 239 -10.11 4.94 -8.46
N ARG A 240 -9.43 4.68 -9.59
CA ARG A 240 -8.25 3.82 -9.68
C ARG A 240 -6.93 4.58 -9.64
N SER A 241 -6.90 5.84 -10.10
CA SER A 241 -5.72 6.69 -10.11
C SER A 241 -6.00 8.02 -9.41
N SER A 242 -5.23 8.32 -8.37
CA SER A 242 -5.28 9.64 -7.70
C SER A 242 -4.89 10.79 -8.64
N VAL A 243 -4.10 10.51 -9.68
CA VAL A 243 -3.71 11.49 -10.70
C VAL A 243 -4.93 11.81 -11.55
N PHE A 244 -5.66 10.81 -12.05
CA PHE A 244 -6.92 11.03 -12.76
C PHE A 244 -8.02 11.64 -11.88
N MET A 245 -8.09 11.32 -10.58
CA MET A 245 -8.99 12.00 -9.65
C MET A 245 -8.71 13.51 -9.59
N ALA A 246 -7.45 13.91 -9.40
CA ALA A 246 -7.05 15.31 -9.40
C ALA A 246 -7.22 15.97 -10.79
N ASP A 247 -6.97 15.22 -11.87
CA ASP A 247 -7.07 15.71 -13.24
C ASP A 247 -8.50 15.89 -13.73
N PHE A 248 -9.49 15.17 -13.20
CA PHE A 248 -10.90 15.25 -13.65
C PHE A 248 -11.79 16.00 -12.67
N PHE A 249 -11.53 15.89 -11.37
CA PHE A 249 -12.38 16.40 -10.30
C PHE A 249 -11.63 17.32 -9.31
N GLY A 250 -10.37 17.64 -9.57
CA GLY A 250 -9.60 18.57 -8.76
C GLY A 250 -9.99 20.05 -9.01
N PRO A 251 -9.74 20.93 -8.02
CA PRO A 251 -10.19 22.33 -8.06
C PRO A 251 -9.58 23.17 -9.21
N ALA A 252 -8.53 22.68 -9.87
CA ALA A 252 -7.88 23.35 -10.99
C ALA A 252 -8.64 23.24 -12.33
N LYS A 253 -9.71 22.43 -12.43
CA LYS A 253 -10.30 22.07 -13.74
C LYS A 253 -11.82 22.21 -13.90
N GLU A 254 -12.48 23.06 -13.13
CA GLU A 254 -13.90 23.39 -13.30
C GLU A 254 -14.28 23.94 -14.71
N LYS A 255 -13.30 24.26 -15.58
CA LYS A 255 -13.51 24.74 -16.96
C LYS A 255 -12.60 24.15 -18.06
N ALA A 256 -11.66 23.25 -17.77
CA ALA A 256 -10.49 23.05 -18.66
C ALA A 256 -10.26 21.63 -19.24
N THR A 257 -10.75 20.56 -18.62
CA THR A 257 -10.62 19.21 -19.20
C THR A 257 -11.76 18.92 -20.18
N GLY A 258 -11.48 19.09 -21.47
CA GLY A 258 -12.33 18.55 -22.53
C GLY A 258 -12.46 17.03 -22.44
N SER A 259 -13.41 16.47 -23.18
CA SER A 259 -13.62 15.02 -23.29
C SER A 259 -12.52 14.27 -24.04
N HIS A 260 -11.40 14.92 -24.40
CA HIS A 260 -10.32 14.33 -25.22
C HIS A 260 -8.94 14.66 -24.63
N ILE A 261 -8.13 13.64 -24.37
CA ILE A 261 -6.76 13.77 -23.82
C ILE A 261 -5.75 13.10 -24.74
N ARG A 262 -4.67 13.80 -25.11
CA ARG A 262 -3.65 13.26 -26.02
C ARG A 262 -2.41 12.79 -25.25
N ILE A 263 -2.05 11.51 -25.40
CA ILE A 263 -0.86 10.90 -24.80
C ILE A 263 0.17 10.64 -25.90
N ARG A 264 1.34 11.27 -25.78
CA ARG A 264 2.46 11.12 -26.72
C ARG A 264 3.49 10.11 -26.23
N ASP A 265 3.75 10.12 -24.92
CA ASP A 265 4.86 9.41 -24.27
C ASP A 265 4.45 8.00 -23.82
N MET A 266 3.74 7.27 -24.68
CA MET A 266 3.32 5.89 -24.43
C MET A 266 3.09 5.16 -25.75
N ARG A 267 3.25 3.83 -25.76
CA ARG A 267 2.80 2.98 -26.87
C ARG A 267 1.32 2.60 -26.71
N GLN A 268 0.65 2.30 -27.82
CA GLN A 268 -0.79 2.01 -27.84
C GLN A 268 -1.13 0.75 -27.03
N ASP A 269 -0.33 -0.29 -27.18
CA ASP A 269 -0.45 -1.57 -26.49
C ASP A 269 -0.20 -1.43 -24.97
N ALA A 270 0.79 -0.63 -24.57
CA ALA A 270 1.05 -0.32 -23.17
C ALA A 270 -0.12 0.45 -22.52
N PHE A 271 -0.71 1.42 -23.23
CA PHE A 271 -1.89 2.16 -22.74
C PHE A 271 -3.15 1.28 -22.70
N GLU A 272 -3.31 0.35 -23.64
CA GLU A 272 -4.41 -0.62 -23.65
C GLU A 272 -4.36 -1.56 -22.44
N ALA A 273 -3.17 -2.06 -22.08
CA ALA A 273 -2.98 -2.86 -20.86
C ALA A 273 -3.13 -2.03 -19.57
N LEU A 274 -2.73 -0.75 -19.57
CA LEU A 274 -2.98 0.17 -18.47
C LEU A 274 -4.49 0.34 -18.21
N LEU A 275 -5.28 0.58 -19.27
CA LEU A 275 -6.74 0.64 -19.17
C LEU A 275 -7.30 -0.69 -18.69
N HIS A 276 -6.92 -1.81 -19.32
CA HIS A 276 -7.37 -3.15 -18.89
C HIS A 276 -7.14 -3.35 -17.39
N TYR A 277 -5.92 -3.09 -16.89
CA TYR A 277 -5.61 -3.17 -15.47
C TYR A 277 -6.44 -2.23 -14.57
N MET A 278 -6.69 -0.99 -15.01
CA MET A 278 -7.54 -0.07 -14.24
C MET A 278 -8.97 -0.62 -14.08
N TYR A 279 -9.53 -1.28 -15.10
CA TYR A 279 -10.89 -1.84 -15.07
C TYR A 279 -10.96 -3.23 -14.41
N THR A 280 -9.98 -4.10 -14.61
CA THR A 280 -10.05 -5.53 -14.25
C THR A 280 -9.08 -5.96 -13.13
N ASP A 281 -8.19 -5.08 -12.68
CA ASP A 281 -7.06 -5.37 -11.78
C ASP A 281 -6.12 -6.49 -12.28
N SER A 282 -6.17 -6.79 -13.59
CA SER A 282 -5.40 -7.86 -14.24
C SER A 282 -4.72 -7.38 -15.51
N LEU A 283 -3.60 -8.01 -15.87
CA LEU A 283 -2.87 -7.71 -17.10
C LEU A 283 -3.23 -8.69 -18.22
N PRO A 284 -3.35 -8.22 -19.48
CA PRO A 284 -3.53 -9.10 -20.63
C PRO A 284 -2.41 -10.13 -20.75
N ALA A 285 -2.72 -11.33 -21.26
CA ALA A 285 -1.74 -12.42 -21.39
C ALA A 285 -0.54 -12.07 -22.30
N THR A 286 -0.69 -11.09 -23.20
CA THR A 286 0.41 -10.53 -24.01
C THR A 286 1.53 -9.93 -23.16
N VAL A 287 1.19 -9.40 -21.97
CA VAL A 287 2.11 -8.76 -21.02
C VAL A 287 2.85 -9.77 -20.14
N THR A 288 2.21 -10.90 -19.81
CA THR A 288 2.77 -11.90 -18.89
C THR A 288 3.76 -12.85 -19.58
N ASN A 289 3.71 -12.95 -20.91
CA ASN A 289 4.55 -13.80 -21.74
C ASN A 289 6.03 -13.36 -21.77
N ALA A 290 6.95 -14.32 -21.62
CA ALA A 290 8.40 -14.07 -21.54
C ALA A 290 9.07 -13.93 -22.92
N ARG A 291 8.77 -12.86 -23.66
CA ARG A 291 9.45 -12.50 -24.94
C ARG A 291 10.23 -11.20 -24.80
N ALA A 292 11.19 -10.96 -25.71
CA ALA A 292 12.01 -9.73 -25.70
C ALA A 292 11.16 -8.44 -25.79
N GLU A 293 10.06 -8.46 -26.54
CA GLU A 293 9.11 -7.33 -26.61
C GLU A 293 8.44 -7.03 -25.26
N ALA A 294 8.25 -8.04 -24.41
CA ALA A 294 7.71 -7.86 -23.06
C ALA A 294 8.66 -7.05 -22.15
N ALA A 295 9.96 -6.97 -22.48
CA ALA A 295 10.93 -6.14 -21.77
C ALA A 295 10.61 -4.65 -21.91
N VAL A 296 10.44 -4.19 -23.16
CA VAL A 296 10.10 -2.80 -23.48
C VAL A 296 8.69 -2.49 -22.98
N PHE A 297 7.79 -3.47 -23.09
CA PHE A 297 6.44 -3.38 -22.56
C PHE A 297 6.37 -3.19 -21.05
N ALA A 298 7.08 -4.02 -20.28
CA ALA A 298 7.10 -3.90 -18.83
C ALA A 298 7.75 -2.59 -18.35
N GLN A 299 8.74 -2.06 -19.10
CA GLN A 299 9.30 -0.74 -18.85
C GLN A 299 8.27 0.38 -19.11
N ASP A 300 7.64 0.42 -20.29
CA ASP A 300 6.61 1.43 -20.60
C ASP A 300 5.46 1.41 -19.60
N LEU A 301 5.04 0.20 -19.18
CA LEU A 301 3.95 0.02 -18.23
C LEU A 301 4.37 0.39 -16.79
N LEU A 302 5.63 0.20 -16.40
CA LEU A 302 6.19 0.70 -15.14
C LEU A 302 6.19 2.24 -15.11
N VAL A 303 6.65 2.88 -16.19
CA VAL A 303 6.61 4.34 -16.35
C VAL A 303 5.17 4.86 -16.28
N ALA A 304 4.23 4.17 -16.94
CA ALA A 304 2.81 4.49 -16.89
C ALA A 304 2.22 4.33 -15.48
N ALA A 305 2.54 3.23 -14.80
CA ALA A 305 2.07 2.95 -13.45
C ALA A 305 2.57 4.00 -12.45
N ASP A 306 3.82 4.44 -12.56
CA ASP A 306 4.36 5.53 -11.75
C ASP A 306 3.68 6.88 -12.08
N ARG A 307 3.59 7.24 -13.36
CA ARG A 307 2.94 8.47 -13.85
C ARG A 307 1.50 8.62 -13.37
N TYR A 308 0.74 7.52 -13.27
CA TYR A 308 -0.64 7.50 -12.81
C TYR A 308 -0.81 7.02 -11.34
N ASN A 309 0.28 6.88 -10.58
CA ASN A 309 0.31 6.45 -9.17
C ASN A 309 -0.42 5.11 -8.89
N LEU A 310 -0.32 4.15 -9.82
CA LEU A 310 -0.79 2.78 -9.68
C LEU A 310 0.29 1.90 -9.01
N LYS A 311 0.36 1.96 -7.69
CA LYS A 311 1.43 1.30 -6.91
C LYS A 311 1.52 -0.21 -7.11
N ASP A 312 0.37 -0.88 -7.14
CA ASP A 312 0.32 -2.34 -7.23
C ASP A 312 0.75 -2.82 -8.62
N LEU A 313 0.30 -2.13 -9.67
CA LEU A 313 0.80 -2.33 -11.05
C LEU A 313 2.31 -2.07 -11.15
N LYS A 314 2.81 -1.00 -10.55
CA LYS A 314 4.23 -0.65 -10.56
C LYS A 314 5.08 -1.76 -9.93
N SER A 315 4.67 -2.28 -8.77
CA SER A 315 5.32 -3.43 -8.11
C SER A 315 5.23 -4.71 -8.96
N LEU A 316 4.09 -4.95 -9.63
CA LEU A 316 3.91 -6.10 -10.53
C LEU A 316 4.86 -6.03 -11.74
N THR A 317 4.97 -4.87 -12.39
CA THR A 317 5.91 -4.65 -13.51
C THR A 317 7.37 -4.69 -13.06
N GLU A 318 7.68 -4.16 -11.86
CA GLU A 318 9.02 -4.21 -11.27
C GLU A 318 9.47 -5.67 -11.05
N ASN A 319 8.62 -6.50 -10.42
CA ASN A 319 8.92 -7.92 -10.22
C ASN A 319 9.17 -8.63 -11.56
N LYS A 320 8.37 -8.34 -12.60
CA LYS A 320 8.51 -8.96 -13.92
C LYS A 320 9.84 -8.61 -14.62
N LEU A 321 10.30 -7.36 -14.47
CA LEU A 321 11.61 -6.92 -14.98
C LEU A 321 12.77 -7.61 -14.22
N CYS A 322 12.65 -7.76 -12.90
CA CYS A 322 13.62 -8.49 -12.08
C CYS A 322 13.80 -9.96 -12.48
N GLU A 323 12.71 -10.62 -12.90
CA GLU A 323 12.71 -12.05 -13.26
C GLU A 323 13.37 -12.35 -14.62
N HIS A 324 13.18 -11.49 -15.62
CA HIS A 324 13.45 -11.85 -17.02
C HIS A 324 14.32 -10.86 -17.79
N ASN A 325 14.58 -9.66 -17.28
CA ASN A 325 15.20 -8.61 -18.09
C ASN A 325 16.59 -8.16 -17.65
N VAL A 326 17.05 -8.55 -16.45
CA VAL A 326 18.39 -8.24 -15.94
C VAL A 326 19.49 -9.03 -16.66
N GLY A 327 20.17 -8.37 -17.61
CA GLY A 327 21.26 -8.91 -18.43
C GLY A 327 22.32 -7.86 -18.76
N ALA A 328 23.45 -8.28 -19.33
CA ALA A 328 24.64 -7.42 -19.47
C ALA A 328 24.41 -6.14 -20.31
N SER A 329 23.62 -6.23 -21.39
CA SER A 329 23.26 -5.10 -22.26
C SER A 329 22.00 -4.34 -21.85
N THR A 330 21.35 -4.72 -20.75
CA THR A 330 20.09 -4.10 -20.29
C THR A 330 20.20 -3.51 -18.89
N VAL A 331 21.13 -3.99 -18.07
CA VAL A 331 21.24 -3.66 -16.64
C VAL A 331 21.48 -2.18 -16.36
N LEU A 332 22.24 -1.46 -17.20
CA LEU A 332 22.50 -0.03 -16.98
C LEU A 332 21.28 0.84 -17.36
N PRO A 333 20.59 0.62 -18.51
CA PRO A 333 19.29 1.25 -18.77
C PRO A 333 18.24 0.99 -17.69
N MET A 334 18.08 -0.25 -17.22
CA MET A 334 17.10 -0.54 -16.16
C MET A 334 17.50 0.03 -14.80
N LEU A 335 18.80 0.10 -14.48
CA LEU A 335 19.27 0.75 -13.27
C LEU A 335 18.96 2.26 -13.28
N ALA A 336 19.14 2.92 -14.43
CA ALA A 336 18.74 4.32 -14.62
C ALA A 336 17.20 4.52 -14.54
N LEU A 337 16.42 3.56 -15.07
CA LEU A 337 14.96 3.55 -14.97
C LEU A 337 14.51 3.36 -13.52
N ALA A 338 15.14 2.42 -12.81
CA ALA A 338 14.83 2.06 -11.43
C ALA A 338 15.16 3.20 -10.45
N GLU A 339 16.27 3.91 -10.66
CA GLU A 339 16.56 5.15 -9.93
C GLU A 339 15.49 6.21 -10.20
N HIS A 340 15.18 6.48 -11.47
CA HIS A 340 14.24 7.55 -11.85
C HIS A 340 12.84 7.33 -11.27
N HIS A 341 12.35 6.09 -11.34
CA HIS A 341 11.03 5.71 -10.81
C HIS A 341 11.08 5.14 -9.38
N GLN A 342 12.19 5.21 -8.66
CA GLN A 342 12.29 4.74 -7.26
C GLN A 342 11.86 3.26 -7.08
N CYS A 343 12.22 2.40 -8.03
CA CYS A 343 11.98 0.95 -8.02
C CYS A 343 13.15 0.24 -7.34
N TRP A 344 13.10 0.14 -6.01
CA TRP A 344 14.22 -0.33 -5.19
C TRP A 344 14.59 -1.80 -5.43
N LYS A 345 13.63 -2.69 -5.71
CA LYS A 345 13.92 -4.12 -5.96
C LYS A 345 14.67 -4.27 -7.27
N LEU A 346 14.22 -3.57 -8.31
CA LEU A 346 14.89 -3.59 -9.62
C LEU A 346 16.28 -2.94 -9.54
N LYS A 347 16.42 -1.85 -8.78
CA LYS A 347 17.71 -1.20 -8.51
C LYS A 347 18.68 -2.16 -7.81
N GLU A 348 18.27 -2.76 -6.71
CA GLU A 348 19.08 -3.73 -5.97
C GLU A 348 19.45 -4.93 -6.85
N LYS A 349 18.49 -5.47 -7.62
CA LYS A 349 18.73 -6.60 -8.54
C LYS A 349 19.75 -6.26 -9.64
N CYS A 350 19.71 -5.04 -10.17
CA CYS A 350 20.69 -4.57 -11.13
C CYS A 350 22.08 -4.42 -10.50
N LEU A 351 22.17 -3.88 -9.28
CA LEU A 351 23.42 -3.75 -8.54
C LEU A 351 24.04 -5.12 -8.21
N GLU A 352 23.25 -6.09 -7.73
CA GLU A 352 23.68 -7.48 -7.53
C GLU A 352 24.27 -8.08 -8.82
N PHE A 353 23.56 -7.91 -9.95
CA PHE A 353 23.98 -8.48 -11.23
C PHE A 353 25.31 -7.89 -11.71
N ILE A 354 25.54 -6.58 -11.53
CA ILE A 354 26.79 -5.92 -11.88
C ILE A 354 27.93 -6.36 -10.94
N ALA A 355 27.65 -6.44 -9.65
CA ALA A 355 28.62 -6.77 -8.59
C ALA A 355 29.07 -8.25 -8.62
N ALA A 356 28.35 -9.14 -9.29
CA ALA A 356 28.68 -10.57 -9.41
C ALA A 356 30.03 -10.90 -10.09
N GLY A 357 30.83 -9.90 -10.50
CA GLY A 357 32.19 -10.04 -11.03
C GLY A 357 32.26 -10.55 -12.46
N ARG A 358 31.68 -11.72 -12.72
CA ARG A 358 31.58 -12.37 -14.05
C ARG A 358 30.88 -11.50 -15.10
N ASN A 359 29.96 -10.65 -14.68
CA ASN A 359 29.19 -9.78 -15.57
C ASN A 359 29.85 -8.40 -15.75
N THR A 360 30.66 -7.94 -14.79
CA THR A 360 31.17 -6.56 -14.72
C THR A 360 31.88 -6.14 -16.00
N ARG A 361 32.74 -7.00 -16.57
CA ARG A 361 33.47 -6.69 -17.81
C ARG A 361 32.54 -6.54 -19.02
N ALA A 362 31.50 -7.37 -19.12
CA ALA A 362 30.54 -7.30 -20.22
C ALA A 362 29.65 -6.05 -20.12
N VAL A 363 29.27 -5.66 -18.90
CA VAL A 363 28.51 -4.44 -18.62
C VAL A 363 29.35 -3.18 -18.88
N MET A 364 30.61 -3.16 -18.43
CA MET A 364 31.51 -2.00 -18.62
C MET A 364 32.00 -1.83 -20.07
N ALA A 365 31.70 -2.79 -20.95
CA ALA A 365 31.99 -2.72 -22.37
C ALA A 365 30.81 -2.16 -23.20
N THR A 366 29.70 -1.73 -22.57
CA THR A 366 28.58 -1.06 -23.25
C THR A 366 28.70 0.46 -23.14
N ASP A 367 28.22 1.16 -24.17
CA ASP A 367 28.21 2.63 -24.21
C ASP A 367 27.26 3.24 -23.15
N ASP A 368 26.35 2.43 -22.58
CA ASP A 368 25.40 2.84 -21.55
C ASP A 368 26.06 3.33 -20.25
N VAL A 369 27.32 2.98 -20.00
CA VAL A 369 28.08 3.47 -18.83
C VAL A 369 28.20 5.00 -18.86
N GLU A 370 28.50 5.58 -20.03
CA GLU A 370 28.58 7.04 -20.18
C GLU A 370 27.20 7.70 -20.00
N HIS A 371 26.16 7.08 -20.53
CA HIS A 371 24.79 7.56 -20.41
C HIS A 371 24.31 7.53 -18.94
N LEU A 372 24.63 6.48 -18.19
CA LEU A 372 24.36 6.38 -16.76
C LEU A 372 25.15 7.43 -15.97
N ALA A 373 26.44 7.63 -16.27
CA ALA A 373 27.28 8.63 -15.61
C ALA A 373 26.77 10.07 -15.82
N ARG A 374 26.31 10.40 -17.03
CA ARG A 374 25.74 11.71 -17.34
C ARG A 374 24.37 11.96 -16.69
N ARG A 375 23.51 10.93 -16.59
CA ARG A 375 22.16 11.05 -16.00
C ARG A 375 22.15 10.93 -14.47
N CYS A 376 22.94 10.02 -13.90
CA CYS A 376 22.84 9.59 -12.52
C CYS A 376 24.23 9.40 -11.85
N PRO A 377 25.02 10.47 -11.60
CA PRO A 377 26.36 10.36 -10.99
C PRO A 377 26.38 9.66 -9.62
N SER A 378 25.30 9.81 -8.84
CA SER A 378 25.11 9.12 -7.55
C SER A 378 25.08 7.60 -7.71
N VAL A 379 24.36 7.10 -8.71
CA VAL A 379 24.20 5.67 -9.00
C VAL A 379 25.52 5.05 -9.47
N VAL A 380 26.35 5.78 -10.22
CA VAL A 380 27.69 5.28 -10.59
C VAL A 380 28.59 5.10 -9.35
N ARG A 381 28.51 5.99 -8.36
CA ARG A 381 29.20 5.81 -7.08
C ARG A 381 28.70 4.57 -6.34
N GLU A 382 27.40 4.35 -6.32
CA GLU A 382 26.77 3.18 -5.67
C GLU A 382 27.16 1.86 -6.36
N VAL A 383 27.22 1.84 -7.70
CA VAL A 383 27.76 0.73 -8.49
C VAL A 383 29.22 0.46 -8.12
N LEU A 384 30.06 1.49 -8.03
CA LEU A 384 31.46 1.34 -7.65
C LEU A 384 31.59 0.76 -6.23
N THR A 385 30.86 1.29 -5.25
CA THR A 385 30.83 0.75 -3.88
C THR A 385 30.43 -0.73 -3.87
N LYS A 386 29.32 -1.10 -4.53
CA LYS A 386 28.88 -2.51 -4.59
C LYS A 386 29.88 -3.45 -5.27
N ILE A 387 30.63 -2.98 -6.28
CA ILE A 387 31.71 -3.77 -6.91
C ILE A 387 32.90 -3.94 -5.95
N LEU A 388 33.25 -2.92 -5.16
CA LEU A 388 34.33 -2.99 -4.17
C LEU A 388 33.94 -3.93 -3.01
N ASP A 389 32.76 -3.75 -2.41
CA ASP A 389 32.23 -4.59 -1.33
C ASP A 389 32.23 -6.09 -1.72
N ALA A 390 31.76 -6.41 -2.94
CA ALA A 390 31.71 -7.78 -3.45
C ALA A 390 33.10 -8.40 -3.70
N ARG A 391 34.12 -7.56 -3.98
CA ARG A 391 35.52 -7.99 -4.14
C ARG A 391 36.22 -8.21 -2.80
N GLU A 392 35.93 -7.39 -1.78
CA GLU A 392 36.44 -7.64 -0.42
C GLU A 392 35.92 -8.95 0.16
N ALA A 393 34.67 -9.31 -0.15
CA ALA A 393 34.05 -10.57 0.24
C ALA A 393 34.60 -11.82 -0.48
N THR A 394 35.40 -11.69 -1.55
CA THR A 394 35.90 -12.83 -2.34
C THR A 394 37.44 -12.96 -2.26
N PRO A 395 37.99 -13.91 -1.47
CA PRO A 395 39.39 -13.87 -1.05
C PRO A 395 40.44 -14.21 -2.13
N SER A 396 40.05 -14.56 -3.35
CA SER A 396 40.90 -15.31 -4.29
C SER A 396 41.68 -14.49 -5.34
N ASN A 397 41.53 -13.16 -5.43
CA ASN A 397 42.25 -12.38 -6.45
C ASN A 397 42.51 -10.91 -6.04
N ARG A 398 43.43 -10.68 -5.09
CA ARG A 398 43.53 -9.42 -4.33
C ARG A 398 44.23 -8.23 -4.98
N VAL A 399 45.00 -8.37 -6.06
CA VAL A 399 45.94 -7.31 -6.50
C VAL A 399 45.75 -6.85 -7.94
N MET A 400 45.75 -7.75 -8.93
CA MET A 400 46.05 -7.35 -10.32
C MET A 400 44.89 -6.71 -11.11
N VAL A 401 43.63 -6.84 -10.66
CA VAL A 401 42.43 -6.32 -11.37
C VAL A 401 41.74 -5.17 -10.59
N SER A 402 42.28 -4.79 -9.43
CA SER A 402 41.77 -3.67 -8.64
C SER A 402 42.13 -2.32 -9.27
N ILE A 403 43.32 -2.25 -9.89
CA ILE A 403 43.87 -1.06 -10.54
C ILE A 403 43.06 -0.75 -11.82
N ASP A 404 42.88 -1.71 -12.72
CA ASP A 404 42.19 -1.50 -14.01
C ASP A 404 40.78 -0.89 -13.84
N VAL A 405 39.91 -1.52 -13.04
CA VAL A 405 38.51 -1.08 -12.94
C VAL A 405 38.37 0.24 -12.19
N SER A 406 39.19 0.46 -11.14
CA SER A 406 39.21 1.73 -10.43
C SER A 406 39.72 2.86 -11.32
N PHE A 407 40.77 2.62 -12.10
CA PHE A 407 41.38 3.60 -13.00
C PHE A 407 40.47 3.93 -14.19
N TYR A 408 39.80 2.93 -14.79
CA TYR A 408 38.85 3.11 -15.89
C TYR A 408 37.62 3.92 -15.46
N ILE A 409 37.07 3.65 -14.26
CA ILE A 409 35.94 4.40 -13.71
C ILE A 409 36.36 5.81 -13.26
N TYR A 410 37.55 5.99 -12.66
CA TYR A 410 38.09 7.33 -12.38
C TYR A 410 38.33 8.13 -13.68
N ALA A 411 38.79 7.49 -14.75
CA ALA A 411 38.95 8.14 -16.06
C ALA A 411 37.61 8.61 -16.64
N LEU A 412 36.57 7.78 -16.59
CA LEU A 412 35.23 8.13 -17.04
C LEU A 412 34.58 9.26 -16.20
N ILE A 413 34.73 9.24 -14.87
CA ILE A 413 34.11 10.23 -13.98
C ILE A 413 34.88 11.56 -13.94
N PHE A 414 36.22 11.53 -13.92
CA PHE A 414 37.04 12.73 -13.70
C PHE A 414 37.78 13.21 -14.95
N ILE A 415 38.32 12.31 -15.78
CA ILE A 415 39.15 12.73 -16.94
C ILE A 415 38.28 13.19 -18.12
N PHE A 416 37.17 12.49 -18.42
CA PHE A 416 36.31 12.85 -19.57
C PHE A 416 35.61 14.21 -19.45
N PRO A 417 35.00 14.59 -18.30
CA PRO A 417 34.41 15.93 -18.16
C PRO A 417 35.46 17.03 -18.19
N LEU A 418 36.64 16.81 -17.58
CA LEU A 418 37.75 17.78 -17.64
C LEU A 418 38.31 17.92 -19.06
N GLY A 419 38.43 16.84 -19.83
CA GLY A 419 38.87 16.87 -21.22
C GLY A 419 37.94 17.69 -22.11
N LEU A 420 36.62 17.52 -21.98
CA LEU A 420 35.63 18.34 -22.68
C LEU A 420 35.67 19.81 -22.22
N CYS A 421 35.78 20.08 -20.92
CA CYS A 421 35.92 21.45 -20.42
C CYS A 421 37.18 22.14 -20.96
N VAL A 422 38.34 21.47 -20.99
CA VAL A 422 39.59 22.01 -21.54
C VAL A 422 39.47 22.24 -23.05
N LEU A 423 38.83 21.35 -23.80
CA LEU A 423 38.59 21.54 -25.23
C LEU A 423 37.65 22.74 -25.49
N PHE A 424 36.57 22.88 -24.72
CA PHE A 424 35.63 23.98 -24.83
C PHE A 424 36.29 25.32 -24.45
N TYR A 425 37.13 25.33 -23.41
CA TYR A 425 37.89 26.51 -22.99
C TYR A 425 38.96 26.91 -24.02
N ALA A 426 39.63 25.93 -24.66
CA ALA A 426 40.58 26.16 -25.74
C ALA A 426 39.93 26.61 -27.07
N ILE A 427 38.66 26.27 -27.29
CA ILE A 427 37.85 26.76 -28.42
C ILE A 427 37.30 28.17 -28.14
N LEU A 428 37.02 28.51 -26.87
CA LEU A 428 36.59 29.87 -26.46
C LEU A 428 37.75 30.88 -26.28
N LEU A 429 39.00 30.41 -26.31
CA LEU A 429 40.22 31.22 -26.24
C LEU A 429 40.92 31.39 -27.61
N LYS A 430 40.21 31.09 -28.70
CA LYS A 430 40.60 31.37 -30.09
C LYS A 430 39.51 32.18 -30.78
#